data_AF-A0A257RAD9-F1
#
_entry.id   AF-A0A257RAD9-F1
#
_cell.length_a   1.000
_cell.length_b   1.000
_cell.length_c   1.000
_cell.angle_alpha   90.00
_cell.angle_beta   90.00
_cell.angle_gamma   90.00
#
_symmetry.space_group_name_H-M   'P 1'
#
loop_
_entity.id
_entity.type
_entity.pdbx_description
1 polymer ?
#
loop_
_entity_poly.entity_id
_entity_poly.type
_entity_poly.pdbx_seq_one_letter_code
_entity_poly.pdbx_strand_id
1 'polypeptide(L)'
;MRQTQPALAADSALVRDILAFAAPGSATLHERAEGIDYFVNAFWTAGQRQAHAIHEISYRACFKPQLPEFFISRLTAPGDLVFDPFMGRGTTPLQAALMGRRAGGNDISGLGVMMCRPRLRPVGPDAVEAALRRVDWSRGAVRRPELLAFYHPATLARLEALRDWIDARAPPGDDRPDPVADWIRMVALNRLAGHSPGFFSGRSMPPNQAVSVASQLRINARLGLAPPERDIAALILRKSRALLRDGMMPGGAVLGGAHPCLFTGPAWDIPLEAGAVALAVTSPPFLDVVDYAADNWLRCWFAGLDAGAAALGQHRGAAGWMAMIRRALAELARLVRPGGHVAFEVGEVRGGRILLERQVWQAAAGLPFERLGVLVNRQLFTKTSNCWGVSNFTRGTNSNRVVLLRRSGGGGQSIT
;
A
#
# COMPACT_ATOMS: atom_id res chain seq x y z
N MET A 1 24.82 -25.99 -36.62
CA MET A 1 23.50 -25.63 -36.05
C MET A 1 23.63 -24.36 -35.25
N ARG A 2 23.12 -23.23 -35.76
CA ARG A 2 23.12 -21.95 -35.03
C ARG A 2 22.04 -22.03 -33.94
N GLN A 3 22.46 -22.02 -32.67
CA GLN A 3 21.54 -21.78 -31.57
C GLN A 3 21.00 -20.35 -31.72
N THR A 4 19.72 -20.22 -32.03
CA THR A 4 18.99 -18.95 -32.00
C THR A 4 19.02 -18.42 -30.56
N GLN A 5 19.76 -17.33 -30.35
CA GLN A 5 19.61 -16.47 -29.17
C GLN A 5 18.15 -16.00 -29.07
N PRO A 6 17.55 -15.94 -27.87
CA PRO A 6 16.26 -15.27 -27.71
C PRO A 6 16.43 -13.80 -28.10
N ALA A 7 15.56 -13.30 -28.97
CA ALA A 7 15.49 -11.88 -29.31
C ALA A 7 15.40 -11.04 -28.03
N LEU A 8 16.18 -9.95 -27.99
CA LEU A 8 16.32 -9.03 -26.86
C LEU A 8 14.95 -8.55 -26.32
N ALA A 9 14.88 -8.32 -25.01
CA ALA A 9 13.81 -7.54 -24.36
C ALA A 9 13.65 -6.09 -24.91
N ALA A 10 14.57 -5.65 -25.79
CA ALA A 10 14.65 -4.33 -26.41
C ALA A 10 13.48 -3.97 -27.35
N ASP A 11 12.67 -4.94 -27.77
CA ASP A 11 11.53 -4.70 -28.66
C ASP A 11 10.28 -4.18 -27.94
N SER A 12 10.25 -4.21 -26.61
CA SER A 12 9.17 -3.61 -25.82
C SER A 12 9.24 -2.08 -25.85
N ALA A 13 8.12 -1.41 -26.19
CA ALA A 13 8.02 0.04 -26.15
C ALA A 13 8.34 0.63 -24.76
N LEU A 14 7.98 -0.08 -23.69
CA LEU A 14 8.33 0.29 -22.31
C LEU A 14 9.85 0.28 -22.09
N VAL A 15 10.55 -0.75 -22.57
CA VAL A 15 12.00 -0.87 -22.39
C VAL A 15 12.72 0.25 -23.15
N ARG A 16 12.27 0.58 -24.37
CA ARG A 16 12.80 1.73 -25.12
C ARG A 16 12.61 3.05 -24.37
N ASP A 17 11.42 3.29 -23.80
CA ASP A 17 11.15 4.48 -23.01
C ASP A 17 12.00 4.55 -21.73
N ILE A 18 12.18 3.42 -21.04
CA ILE A 18 13.06 3.32 -19.86
C ILE A 18 14.52 3.64 -20.22
N LEU A 19 15.03 3.11 -21.34
CA LEU A 19 16.39 3.36 -21.80
C LEU A 19 16.59 4.82 -22.26
N ALA A 20 15.56 5.42 -22.86
CA ALA A 20 15.55 6.82 -23.28
C ALA A 20 15.33 7.81 -22.12
N PHE A 21 14.95 7.33 -20.93
CA PHE A 21 14.70 8.18 -19.77
C PHE A 21 15.95 8.94 -19.34
N ALA A 22 15.85 10.26 -19.32
CA ALA A 22 16.89 11.19 -18.88
C ALA A 22 16.29 12.17 -17.85
N ALA A 23 16.38 11.83 -16.56
CA ALA A 23 16.25 12.82 -15.49
C ALA A 23 17.42 13.83 -15.60
N PRO A 24 17.35 15.05 -15.02
CA PRO A 24 18.42 16.03 -15.13
C PRO A 24 19.75 15.45 -14.61
N GLY A 25 20.61 15.01 -15.53
CA GLY A 25 22.00 14.62 -15.28
C GLY A 25 22.47 13.21 -15.66
N SER A 26 21.61 12.23 -15.97
CA SER A 26 22.11 10.90 -16.41
C SER A 26 21.12 10.05 -17.22
N ALA A 27 21.62 9.50 -18.33
CA ALA A 27 20.93 8.44 -19.08
C ALA A 27 20.76 7.18 -18.23
N THR A 28 19.73 6.38 -18.53
CA THR A 28 19.52 5.10 -17.86
C THR A 28 20.69 4.15 -18.11
N LEU A 29 21.29 3.67 -17.04
CA LEU A 29 22.32 2.65 -17.10
C LEU A 29 21.69 1.27 -17.33
N HIS A 30 22.20 0.53 -18.30
CA HIS A 30 21.79 -0.84 -18.58
C HIS A 30 22.91 -1.81 -18.22
N GLU A 31 22.61 -2.74 -17.31
CA GLU A 31 23.52 -3.79 -16.88
C GLU A 31 22.86 -5.15 -17.05
N ARG A 32 23.64 -6.20 -17.33
CA ARG A 32 23.15 -7.57 -17.37
C ARG A 32 23.88 -8.41 -16.33
N ALA A 33 23.12 -9.06 -15.44
CA ALA A 33 23.67 -9.91 -14.39
C ALA A 33 22.83 -11.18 -14.24
N GLU A 34 23.48 -12.35 -14.23
CA GLU A 34 22.82 -13.67 -14.09
C GLU A 34 21.67 -13.87 -15.10
N GLY A 35 21.82 -13.33 -16.31
CA GLY A 35 20.81 -13.42 -17.37
C GLY A 35 19.61 -12.48 -17.22
N ILE A 36 19.64 -11.55 -16.27
CA ILE A 36 18.61 -10.52 -16.04
C ILE A 36 19.13 -9.16 -16.52
N ASP A 37 18.32 -8.45 -17.29
CA ASP A 37 18.56 -7.05 -17.67
C ASP A 37 18.11 -6.11 -16.53
N TYR A 38 19.00 -5.21 -16.12
CA TYR A 38 18.77 -4.21 -15.08
C TYR A 38 18.85 -2.81 -15.70
N PHE A 39 17.84 -1.98 -15.42
CA PHE A 39 17.75 -0.59 -15.88
C PHE A 39 17.82 0.34 -14.67
N VAL A 40 18.91 1.08 -14.52
CA VAL A 40 19.21 1.86 -13.30
C VAL A 40 19.16 3.35 -13.59
N ASN A 41 18.29 4.07 -12.88
CA ASN A 41 18.20 5.53 -12.90
C ASN A 41 17.46 6.05 -11.66
N ALA A 42 17.32 7.36 -11.51
CA ALA A 42 16.37 8.00 -10.61
C ALA A 42 15.06 8.29 -11.37
N PHE A 43 14.25 7.25 -11.58
CA PHE A 43 13.02 7.30 -12.40
C PHE A 43 11.92 8.19 -11.81
N TRP A 44 11.98 8.46 -10.52
CA TRP A 44 11.16 9.45 -9.86
C TRP A 44 11.96 10.25 -8.83
N THR A 45 11.37 11.33 -8.32
CA THR A 45 11.95 12.24 -7.34
C THR A 45 12.26 11.60 -5.98
N ALA A 46 13.36 12.01 -5.36
CA ALA A 46 13.70 11.68 -3.98
C ALA A 46 12.94 12.53 -2.95
N GLY A 47 12.38 13.67 -3.38
CA GLY A 47 11.65 14.62 -2.54
C GLY A 47 10.55 13.98 -1.71
N GLN A 48 10.38 14.49 -0.48
CA GLN A 48 9.27 14.10 0.41
C GLN A 48 8.05 14.99 0.11
N ARG A 49 6.84 14.43 0.29
CA ARG A 49 5.56 15.17 0.20
C ARG A 49 5.27 15.86 -1.14
N GLN A 50 5.70 15.27 -2.26
CA GLN A 50 5.33 15.72 -3.62
C GLN A 50 4.11 14.97 -4.18
N ALA A 51 3.28 14.40 -3.31
CA ALA A 51 2.11 13.61 -3.72
C ALA A 51 0.82 14.26 -3.19
N HIS A 52 -0.29 13.98 -3.86
CA HIS A 52 -1.62 14.41 -3.45
C HIS A 52 -1.90 14.03 -1.98
N ALA A 53 -2.45 14.96 -1.21
CA ALA A 53 -2.63 14.87 0.23
C ALA A 53 -3.44 13.64 0.68
N ILE A 54 -4.29 13.11 -0.21
CA ILE A 54 -5.06 11.88 0.02
C ILE A 54 -4.17 10.65 0.32
N HIS A 55 -2.90 10.67 -0.11
CA HIS A 55 -1.93 9.60 0.16
C HIS A 55 -1.32 9.70 1.58
N GLU A 56 -1.56 10.78 2.33
CA GLU A 56 -0.93 11.03 3.64
C GLU A 56 -1.55 10.23 4.81
N ILE A 57 -1.63 8.92 4.66
CA ILE A 57 -2.06 7.98 5.70
C ILE A 57 -0.89 7.08 6.07
N SER A 58 -0.55 7.01 7.35
CA SER A 58 0.60 6.25 7.81
C SER A 58 0.34 4.74 7.71
N TYR A 59 1.22 4.01 7.03
CA TYR A 59 1.21 2.55 6.91
C TYR A 59 2.66 2.10 6.72
N ARG A 60 3.06 0.96 7.29
CA ARG A 60 4.43 0.45 7.11
C ARG A 60 4.53 -0.25 5.75
N ALA A 61 5.73 -0.25 5.16
CA ALA A 61 6.01 -1.02 3.95
C ALA A 61 5.11 -0.66 2.75
N CYS A 62 4.89 0.64 2.55
CA CYS A 62 4.22 1.17 1.36
C CYS A 62 5.22 1.89 0.44
N PHE A 63 5.01 1.85 -0.88
CA PHE A 63 5.77 2.66 -1.82
C PHE A 63 5.19 4.07 -1.98
N LYS A 64 6.01 4.97 -2.56
CA LYS A 64 5.65 6.33 -2.93
C LYS A 64 4.67 6.34 -4.12
N PRO A 65 3.68 7.27 -4.19
CA PRO A 65 2.75 7.37 -5.32
C PRO A 65 3.42 7.58 -6.70
N GLN A 66 4.63 8.13 -6.73
CA GLN A 66 5.38 8.31 -7.96
C GLN A 66 5.79 6.99 -8.63
N LEU A 67 5.91 5.89 -7.86
CA LEU A 67 6.19 4.57 -8.42
C LEU A 67 5.04 4.08 -9.31
N PRO A 68 3.79 3.95 -8.82
CA PRO A 68 2.69 3.57 -9.70
C PRO A 68 2.42 4.63 -10.76
N GLU A 69 2.58 5.93 -10.48
CA GLU A 69 2.43 6.99 -11.48
C GLU A 69 3.34 6.78 -12.70
N PHE A 70 4.61 6.41 -12.49
CA PHE A 70 5.57 6.11 -13.56
C PHE A 70 5.04 5.06 -14.53
N PHE A 71 4.45 3.97 -14.03
CA PHE A 71 3.92 2.89 -14.85
C PHE A 71 2.54 3.21 -15.43
N ILE A 72 1.64 3.79 -14.64
CA ILE A 72 0.27 4.12 -15.05
C ILE A 72 0.29 5.09 -16.25
N SER A 73 1.13 6.12 -16.19
CA SER A 73 1.28 7.12 -17.26
C SER A 73 1.74 6.53 -18.60
N ARG A 74 2.48 5.43 -18.58
CA ARG A 74 3.12 4.83 -19.76
C ARG A 74 2.37 3.62 -20.32
N LEU A 75 1.67 2.89 -19.45
CA LEU A 75 1.16 1.55 -19.76
C LEU A 75 -0.36 1.46 -19.77
N THR A 76 -1.07 2.57 -19.53
CA THR A 76 -2.54 2.60 -19.45
C THR A 76 -3.13 3.86 -20.05
N ALA A 77 -4.35 3.74 -20.57
CA ALA A 77 -5.21 4.84 -20.98
C ALA A 77 -6.25 5.18 -19.88
N PRO A 78 -6.87 6.37 -19.89
CA PRO A 78 -8.05 6.63 -19.07
C PRO A 78 -9.12 5.53 -19.26
N GLY A 79 -9.77 5.11 -18.19
CA GLY A 79 -10.71 3.98 -18.23
C GLY A 79 -10.11 2.59 -18.03
N ASP A 80 -8.80 2.39 -18.28
CA ASP A 80 -8.15 1.11 -17.99
C ASP A 80 -8.19 0.76 -16.50
N LEU A 81 -8.30 -0.53 -16.18
CA LEU A 81 -8.21 -1.03 -14.80
C LEU A 81 -6.75 -1.23 -14.39
N VAL A 82 -6.36 -0.53 -13.32
CA VAL A 82 -5.07 -0.70 -12.63
C VAL A 82 -5.32 -1.44 -11.32
N PHE A 83 -4.55 -2.49 -11.07
CA PHE A 83 -4.80 -3.41 -9.97
C PHE A 83 -3.59 -3.59 -9.05
N ASP A 84 -3.85 -3.85 -7.76
CA ASP A 84 -2.83 -4.19 -6.78
C ASP A 84 -3.31 -5.36 -5.90
N PRO A 85 -2.77 -6.58 -6.05
CA PRO A 85 -3.20 -7.75 -5.26
C PRO A 85 -2.74 -7.72 -3.79
N PHE A 86 -1.88 -6.78 -3.41
CA PHE A 86 -1.34 -6.57 -2.06
C PHE A 86 -1.50 -5.10 -1.62
N MET A 87 -2.69 -4.54 -1.83
CA MET A 87 -2.87 -3.09 -1.85
C MET A 87 -2.49 -2.37 -0.55
N GLY A 88 -2.57 -3.02 0.61
CA GLY A 88 -2.36 -2.39 1.90
C GLY A 88 -3.20 -1.12 2.05
N ARG A 89 -2.56 0.04 2.21
CA ARG A 89 -3.26 1.33 2.23
C ARG A 89 -3.68 1.86 0.84
N GLY A 90 -3.61 1.08 -0.23
CA GLY A 90 -4.13 1.42 -1.55
C GLY A 90 -3.39 2.53 -2.31
N THR A 91 -2.05 2.59 -2.23
CA THR A 91 -1.26 3.59 -2.99
C THR A 91 -1.52 3.46 -4.50
N THR A 92 -1.46 2.25 -5.06
CA THR A 92 -1.73 2.01 -6.50
C THR A 92 -3.18 2.35 -6.90
N PRO A 93 -4.23 1.82 -6.23
CA PRO A 93 -5.62 2.18 -6.55
C PRO A 93 -5.88 3.69 -6.50
N LEU A 94 -5.36 4.39 -5.50
CA LEU A 94 -5.55 5.84 -5.36
C LEU A 94 -4.84 6.61 -6.47
N GLN A 95 -3.61 6.23 -6.81
CA GLN A 95 -2.89 6.89 -7.89
C GLN A 95 -3.56 6.64 -9.24
N ALA A 96 -4.07 5.44 -9.48
CA ALA A 96 -4.86 5.12 -10.67
C ALA A 96 -6.09 6.03 -10.79
N ALA A 97 -6.87 6.16 -9.72
CA ALA A 97 -8.05 7.01 -9.70
C ALA A 97 -7.71 8.50 -9.91
N LEU A 98 -6.64 9.01 -9.27
CA LEU A 98 -6.15 10.39 -9.48
C LEU A 98 -5.77 10.65 -10.94
N MET A 99 -5.34 9.61 -11.66
CA MET A 99 -4.96 9.67 -13.07
C MET A 99 -6.13 9.31 -14.01
N GLY A 100 -7.36 9.17 -13.52
CA GLY A 100 -8.52 8.85 -14.36
C GLY A 100 -8.56 7.40 -14.88
N ARG A 101 -7.94 6.46 -14.15
CA ARG A 101 -8.05 5.01 -14.40
C ARG A 101 -9.08 4.39 -13.44
N ARG A 102 -9.61 3.22 -13.79
CA ARG A 102 -10.40 2.42 -12.85
C ARG A 102 -9.46 1.86 -11.78
N ALA A 103 -9.83 2.05 -10.52
CA ALA A 103 -9.05 1.61 -9.37
C ALA A 103 -9.49 0.22 -8.93
N GLY A 104 -8.54 -0.72 -8.84
CA GLY A 104 -8.78 -2.03 -8.23
C GLY A 104 -7.66 -2.43 -7.30
N GLY A 105 -8.01 -3.23 -6.29
CA GLY A 105 -7.05 -3.74 -5.33
C GLY A 105 -7.61 -4.87 -4.48
N ASN A 106 -6.72 -5.64 -3.90
CA ASN A 106 -7.03 -6.71 -2.97
C ASN A 106 -6.04 -6.67 -1.81
N ASP A 107 -6.50 -7.02 -0.62
CA ASP A 107 -5.62 -7.30 0.51
C ASP A 107 -6.16 -8.48 1.31
N ILE A 108 -5.28 -9.27 1.93
CA ILE A 108 -5.71 -10.38 2.77
C ILE A 108 -6.40 -9.89 4.05
N SER A 109 -6.07 -8.68 4.50
CA SER A 109 -6.71 -8.01 5.62
C SER A 109 -7.80 -7.05 5.13
N GLY A 110 -9.01 -7.17 5.71
CA GLY A 110 -10.09 -6.20 5.47
C GLY A 110 -9.73 -4.77 5.85
N LEU A 111 -8.66 -4.58 6.64
CA LEU A 111 -8.11 -3.25 6.94
C LEU A 111 -7.72 -2.49 5.66
N GLY A 112 -7.21 -3.19 4.64
CA GLY A 112 -6.81 -2.54 3.39
C GLY A 112 -7.98 -1.86 2.69
N VAL A 113 -9.14 -2.52 2.63
CA VAL A 113 -10.38 -1.95 2.08
C VAL A 113 -10.82 -0.74 2.91
N MET A 114 -10.86 -0.86 4.23
CA MET A 114 -11.26 0.23 5.14
C MET A 114 -10.33 1.45 5.04
N MET A 115 -9.04 1.23 4.75
CA MET A 115 -8.12 2.33 4.53
C MET A 115 -8.28 2.92 3.13
N CYS A 116 -8.48 2.12 2.09
CA CYS A 116 -8.49 2.55 0.69
C CYS A 116 -9.82 3.18 0.25
N ARG A 117 -10.95 2.51 0.49
CA ARG A 117 -12.27 2.85 -0.07
C ARG A 117 -12.72 4.29 0.20
N PRO A 118 -12.63 4.84 1.43
CA PRO A 118 -13.07 6.22 1.70
C PRO A 118 -12.28 7.27 0.94
N ARG A 119 -11.02 6.97 0.59
CA ARG A 119 -10.16 7.89 -0.15
C ARG A 119 -10.42 7.90 -1.65
N LEU A 120 -11.02 6.83 -2.19
CA LEU A 120 -11.51 6.79 -3.57
C LEU A 120 -12.83 7.55 -3.73
N ARG A 121 -13.57 7.77 -2.63
CA ARG A 121 -14.83 8.53 -2.58
C ARG A 121 -14.84 9.44 -1.35
N PRO A 122 -14.01 10.50 -1.34
CA PRO A 122 -13.88 11.38 -0.20
C PRO A 122 -15.20 12.07 0.13
N VAL A 123 -15.45 12.27 1.43
CA VAL A 123 -16.58 13.06 1.94
C VAL A 123 -16.08 14.42 2.41
N GLY A 124 -16.90 15.46 2.21
CA GLY A 124 -16.55 16.82 2.61
C GLY A 124 -16.40 16.96 4.13
N PRO A 125 -15.50 17.85 4.62
CA PRO A 125 -15.32 18.08 6.05
C PRO A 125 -16.59 18.47 6.81
N ASP A 126 -17.53 19.16 6.16
CA ASP A 126 -18.79 19.58 6.78
C ASP A 126 -19.71 18.39 7.09
N ALA A 127 -19.74 17.39 6.21
CA ALA A 127 -20.46 16.14 6.45
C ALA A 127 -19.84 15.35 7.61
N VAL A 128 -18.50 15.32 7.67
CA VAL A 128 -17.75 14.71 8.78
C VAL A 128 -18.07 15.41 10.10
N GLU A 129 -18.04 16.74 10.12
CA GLU A 129 -18.35 17.55 11.30
C GLU A 129 -19.80 17.34 11.77
N ALA A 130 -20.76 17.36 10.84
CA ALA A 130 -22.16 17.11 11.15
C ALA A 130 -22.39 15.70 11.73
N ALA A 131 -21.70 14.68 11.20
CA ALA A 131 -21.78 13.32 11.71
C ALA A 131 -21.16 13.19 13.11
N LEU A 132 -20.00 13.80 13.37
CA LEU A 132 -19.34 13.77 14.69
C LEU A 132 -20.20 14.42 15.79
N ARG A 133 -21.02 15.43 15.45
CA ARG A 133 -22.00 16.03 16.39
C ARG A 133 -23.14 15.08 16.77
N ARG A 134 -23.41 14.05 15.96
CA ARG A 134 -24.45 13.04 16.21
C ARG A 134 -23.94 11.82 16.99
N VAL A 135 -22.63 11.76 17.29
CA VAL A 135 -22.08 10.69 18.13
C VAL A 135 -22.48 10.96 19.58
N ASP A 136 -23.16 10.01 20.20
CA ASP A 136 -23.45 10.05 21.63
C ASP A 136 -22.23 9.59 22.43
N TRP A 137 -21.34 10.55 22.73
CA TRP A 137 -20.10 10.32 23.46
C TRP A 137 -20.31 9.82 24.90
N SER A 138 -21.50 10.02 25.47
CA SER A 138 -21.82 9.65 26.85
C SER A 138 -21.94 8.13 27.04
N ARG A 139 -22.18 7.38 25.95
CA ARG A 139 -22.28 5.91 25.96
C ARG A 139 -20.92 5.21 26.01
N GLY A 140 -19.83 5.98 25.92
CA GLY A 140 -18.48 5.47 25.99
C GLY A 140 -18.13 4.93 27.37
N ALA A 141 -17.51 3.75 27.41
CA ALA A 141 -16.95 3.16 28.62
C ALA A 141 -15.52 2.68 28.34
N VAL A 142 -14.75 2.37 29.37
CA VAL A 142 -13.45 1.70 29.20
C VAL A 142 -13.69 0.19 29.26
N ARG A 143 -13.82 -0.48 28.12
CA ARG A 143 -13.98 -1.95 28.04
C ARG A 143 -12.64 -2.69 27.95
N ARG A 144 -11.57 -2.01 27.56
CA ARG A 144 -10.19 -2.55 27.50
C ARG A 144 -9.20 -1.74 28.34
N PRO A 145 -9.12 -1.99 29.66
CA PRO A 145 -8.28 -1.22 30.58
C PRO A 145 -6.79 -1.21 30.20
N GLU A 146 -6.29 -2.24 29.52
CA GLU A 146 -4.90 -2.31 29.05
C GLU A 146 -4.56 -1.20 28.03
N LEU A 147 -5.56 -0.65 27.33
CA LEU A 147 -5.37 0.46 26.39
C LEU A 147 -5.19 1.81 27.09
N LEU A 148 -5.37 1.89 28.41
CA LEU A 148 -4.98 3.07 29.20
C LEU A 148 -3.47 3.32 29.15
N ALA A 149 -2.67 2.33 28.74
CA ALA A 149 -1.27 2.55 28.39
C ALA A 149 -1.11 3.58 27.26
N PHE A 150 -2.06 3.66 26.32
CA PHE A 150 -2.03 4.56 25.19
C PHE A 150 -2.88 5.81 25.39
N TYR A 151 -3.98 5.72 26.15
CA TYR A 151 -5.04 6.73 26.15
C TYR A 151 -5.42 7.19 27.55
N HIS A 152 -5.80 8.46 27.68
CA HIS A 152 -6.52 8.95 28.86
C HIS A 152 -7.87 8.21 28.99
N PRO A 153 -8.38 7.93 30.21
CA PRO A 153 -9.65 7.23 30.40
C PRO A 153 -10.82 7.85 29.61
N ALA A 154 -10.98 9.17 29.64
CA ALA A 154 -12.04 9.86 28.90
C ALA A 154 -11.86 9.74 27.37
N THR A 155 -10.62 9.76 26.88
CA THR A 155 -10.31 9.55 25.45
C THR A 155 -10.68 8.13 25.04
N LEU A 156 -10.30 7.12 25.83
CA LEU A 156 -10.60 5.72 25.53
C LEU A 156 -12.10 5.45 25.52
N ALA A 157 -12.84 5.96 26.51
CA ALA A 157 -14.29 5.87 26.55
C ALA A 157 -14.94 6.47 25.29
N ARG A 158 -14.49 7.66 24.86
CA ARG A 158 -14.97 8.28 23.63
C ARG A 158 -14.58 7.52 22.36
N LEU A 159 -13.40 6.90 22.30
CA LEU A 159 -13.02 6.02 21.19
C LEU A 159 -13.95 4.81 21.10
N GLU A 160 -14.33 4.25 22.24
CA GLU A 160 -15.27 3.13 22.30
C GLU A 160 -16.69 3.53 21.89
N ALA A 161 -17.18 4.70 22.30
CA ALA A 161 -18.43 5.26 21.79
C ALA A 161 -18.40 5.47 20.26
N LEU A 162 -17.27 5.98 19.74
CA LEU A 162 -17.08 6.17 18.30
C LEU A 162 -17.10 4.85 17.54
N ARG A 163 -16.47 3.81 18.08
CA ARG A 163 -16.50 2.46 17.49
C ARG A 163 -17.94 1.95 17.39
N ASP A 164 -18.70 2.01 18.48
CA ASP A 164 -20.10 1.57 18.48
C ASP A 164 -20.95 2.34 17.45
N TRP A 165 -20.72 3.66 17.32
CA TRP A 165 -21.40 4.50 16.33
C TRP A 165 -21.04 4.15 14.89
N ILE A 166 -19.76 3.82 14.62
CA ILE A 166 -19.25 3.37 13.31
C ILE A 166 -19.80 1.99 12.98
N ASP A 167 -19.73 1.03 13.91
CA ASP A 167 -20.12 -0.36 13.67
C ASP A 167 -21.61 -0.46 13.30
N ALA A 168 -22.46 0.42 13.84
CA ALA A 168 -23.86 0.51 13.49
C ALA A 168 -24.15 1.07 12.08
N ARG A 169 -23.16 1.66 11.39
CA ARG A 169 -23.32 2.38 10.11
C ARG A 169 -22.41 1.89 8.99
N ALA A 170 -21.31 1.28 9.35
CA ALA A 170 -20.28 0.80 8.46
C ALA A 170 -19.70 -0.51 9.00
N PRO A 171 -20.51 -1.57 9.21
CA PRO A 171 -20.04 -2.79 9.83
C PRO A 171 -18.88 -3.42 9.03
N PRO A 172 -17.95 -4.14 9.69
CA PRO A 172 -16.88 -4.88 8.99
C PRO A 172 -17.46 -5.86 7.97
N GLY A 173 -16.87 -5.90 6.77
CA GLY A 173 -17.34 -6.75 5.68
C GLY A 173 -18.49 -6.18 4.84
N ASP A 174 -19.04 -5.02 5.20
CA ASP A 174 -20.03 -4.34 4.36
C ASP A 174 -19.36 -3.71 3.13
N ASP A 175 -19.87 -4.04 1.95
CA ASP A 175 -19.43 -3.52 0.66
C ASP A 175 -19.95 -2.10 0.38
N ARG A 176 -21.03 -1.68 1.06
CA ARG A 176 -21.70 -0.38 0.86
C ARG A 176 -22.00 0.32 2.19
N PRO A 177 -20.99 0.56 3.04
CA PRO A 177 -21.20 1.26 4.31
C PRO A 177 -21.63 2.71 4.10
N ASP A 178 -22.16 3.33 5.17
CA ASP A 178 -22.29 4.79 5.24
C ASP A 178 -20.92 5.44 4.93
N PRO A 179 -20.83 6.26 3.86
CA PRO A 179 -19.56 6.79 3.40
C PRO A 179 -18.92 7.77 4.40
N VAL A 180 -19.72 8.46 5.22
CA VAL A 180 -19.23 9.38 6.25
C VAL A 180 -18.67 8.59 7.42
N ALA A 181 -19.36 7.54 7.86
CA ALA A 181 -18.85 6.65 8.90
C ALA A 181 -17.57 5.92 8.45
N ASP A 182 -17.50 5.47 7.20
CA ASP A 182 -16.33 4.83 6.62
C ASP A 182 -15.12 5.78 6.55
N TRP A 183 -15.34 7.04 6.17
CA TRP A 183 -14.31 8.08 6.23
C TRP A 183 -13.81 8.35 7.64
N ILE A 184 -14.73 8.53 8.60
CA ILE A 184 -14.40 8.74 10.01
C ILE A 184 -13.58 7.57 10.54
N ARG A 185 -13.97 6.32 10.24
CA ARG A 185 -13.21 5.10 10.56
C ARG A 185 -11.80 5.16 10.01
N MET A 186 -11.63 5.44 8.72
CA MET A 186 -10.32 5.51 8.08
C MET A 186 -9.41 6.57 8.74
N VAL A 187 -9.96 7.75 9.05
CA VAL A 187 -9.19 8.80 9.73
C VAL A 187 -8.84 8.38 11.15
N ALA A 188 -9.77 7.77 11.88
CA ALA A 188 -9.54 7.27 13.23
C ALA A 188 -8.43 6.20 13.27
N LEU A 189 -8.49 5.20 12.37
CA LEU A 189 -7.47 4.15 12.21
C LEU A 189 -6.06 4.72 11.98
N ASN A 190 -5.98 5.84 11.25
CA ASN A 190 -4.73 6.54 11.02
C ASN A 190 -4.22 7.29 12.26
N ARG A 191 -5.09 7.66 13.21
CA ARG A 191 -4.79 8.55 14.36
C ARG A 191 -4.75 7.84 15.72
N LEU A 192 -4.92 6.52 15.77
CA LEU A 192 -4.90 5.73 17.00
C LEU A 192 -3.63 5.92 17.83
N ALA A 193 -2.44 5.83 17.24
CA ALA A 193 -1.18 5.93 17.97
C ALA A 193 -0.09 6.65 17.16
N GLY A 194 0.69 7.50 17.84
CA GLY A 194 1.81 8.21 17.21
C GLY A 194 2.62 9.08 18.17
N HIS A 195 3.66 9.72 17.64
CA HIS A 195 4.65 10.47 18.41
C HIS A 195 4.38 11.99 18.51
N SER A 196 3.24 12.47 17.98
CA SER A 196 2.91 13.90 17.93
C SER A 196 1.53 14.21 18.52
N PRO A 197 1.20 15.48 18.84
CA PRO A 197 -0.10 15.85 19.41
C PRO A 197 -1.31 15.61 18.51
N GLY A 198 -1.09 15.29 17.23
CA GLY A 198 -2.17 15.01 16.27
C GLY A 198 -2.78 13.61 16.38
N PHE A 199 -2.44 12.83 17.41
CA PHE A 199 -2.90 11.45 17.65
C PHE A 199 -3.76 11.35 18.90
N PHE A 200 -4.63 10.35 18.95
CA PHE A 200 -5.47 10.08 20.12
C PHE A 200 -4.65 9.59 21.31
N SER A 201 -3.50 8.95 21.07
CA SER A 201 -2.64 8.45 22.12
C SER A 201 -1.84 9.56 22.83
N GLY A 202 -1.24 9.19 23.96
CA GLY A 202 0.00 9.78 24.44
C GLY A 202 1.15 9.59 23.46
N ARG A 203 2.34 10.09 23.80
CA ARG A 203 3.52 9.96 22.94
C ARG A 203 3.91 8.48 22.78
N SER A 204 3.80 7.97 21.56
CA SER A 204 4.17 6.59 21.19
C SER A 204 5.29 6.57 20.15
N MET A 205 5.56 5.39 19.58
CA MET A 205 6.40 5.22 18.40
C MET A 205 5.74 5.85 17.15
N PRO A 206 6.47 5.94 16.03
CA PRO A 206 5.92 6.52 14.82
C PRO A 206 4.73 5.75 14.24
N PRO A 207 3.82 6.47 13.58
CA PRO A 207 2.42 6.06 13.41
C PRO A 207 2.19 4.96 12.36
N ASN A 208 3.26 4.45 11.79
CA ASN A 208 3.24 3.29 10.90
C ASN A 208 3.24 1.97 11.68
N GLN A 209 3.52 1.97 12.99
CA GLN A 209 3.65 0.76 13.81
C GLN A 209 3.00 0.96 15.18
N ALA A 210 2.07 0.08 15.55
CA ALA A 210 1.61 -0.02 16.92
C ALA A 210 2.63 -0.81 17.76
N VAL A 211 3.07 -0.26 18.89
CA VAL A 211 3.87 -1.03 19.86
C VAL A 211 2.96 -1.92 20.72
N SER A 212 3.54 -2.90 21.41
CA SER A 212 2.80 -3.66 22.42
C SER A 212 2.44 -2.80 23.64
N VAL A 213 1.39 -3.17 24.38
CA VAL A 213 0.98 -2.51 25.63
C VAL A 213 2.16 -2.40 26.60
N ALA A 214 2.87 -3.50 26.86
CA ALA A 214 4.04 -3.50 27.75
C ALA A 214 5.16 -2.56 27.28
N SER A 215 5.33 -2.40 25.97
CA SER A 215 6.31 -1.45 25.41
C SER A 215 5.86 -0.01 25.58
N GLN A 216 4.57 0.27 25.41
CA GLN A 216 4.01 1.60 25.64
C GLN A 216 4.12 2.00 27.12
N LEU A 217 3.84 1.09 28.06
CA LEU A 217 4.02 1.35 29.49
C LEU A 217 5.48 1.71 29.83
N ARG A 218 6.45 1.01 29.24
CA ARG A 218 7.88 1.36 29.36
C ARG A 218 8.21 2.72 28.77
N ILE A 219 7.61 3.10 27.63
CA ILE A 219 7.77 4.44 27.05
C ILE A 219 7.23 5.51 28.00
N ASN A 220 6.04 5.30 28.57
CA ASN A 220 5.42 6.25 29.50
C ASN A 220 6.28 6.43 30.76
N ALA A 221 6.73 5.33 31.38
CA ALA A 221 7.58 5.37 32.57
C ALA A 221 8.91 6.09 32.30
N ARG A 222 9.57 5.79 31.17
CA ARG A 222 10.83 6.42 30.79
C ARG A 222 10.69 7.92 30.56
N LEU A 223 9.56 8.37 30.00
CA LEU A 223 9.32 9.78 29.70
C LEU A 223 8.68 10.54 30.87
N GLY A 224 8.20 9.85 31.90
CA GLY A 224 7.41 10.46 32.98
C GLY A 224 6.10 11.08 32.49
N LEU A 225 5.53 10.57 31.40
CA LEU A 225 4.32 11.13 30.76
C LEU A 225 3.14 10.19 30.88
N ALA A 226 2.00 10.73 31.33
CA ALA A 226 0.70 10.09 31.18
C ALA A 226 0.05 10.48 29.85
N PRO A 227 -0.75 9.59 29.22
CA PRO A 227 -1.56 9.96 28.06
C PRO A 227 -2.52 11.13 28.39
N PRO A 228 -2.49 12.23 27.63
CA PRO A 228 -3.39 13.36 27.87
C PRO A 228 -4.80 13.07 27.34
N GLU A 229 -5.80 13.77 27.89
CA GLU A 229 -7.12 13.81 27.28
C GLU A 229 -7.06 14.42 25.87
N ARG A 230 -7.85 13.89 24.93
CA ARG A 230 -7.88 14.32 23.53
C ARG A 230 -9.30 14.61 23.07
N ASP A 231 -9.43 15.70 22.33
CA ASP A 231 -10.60 15.96 21.50
C ASP A 231 -10.52 15.15 20.20
N ILE A 232 -11.13 13.97 20.21
CA ILE A 232 -11.15 13.03 19.08
C ILE A 232 -11.84 13.66 17.86
N ALA A 233 -12.96 14.35 18.05
CA ALA A 233 -13.72 14.97 16.96
C ALA A 233 -12.89 16.06 16.26
N ALA A 234 -12.25 16.94 17.03
CA ALA A 234 -11.39 17.98 16.47
C ALA A 234 -10.17 17.40 15.73
N LEU A 235 -9.57 16.31 16.25
CA LEU A 235 -8.45 15.64 15.59
C LEU A 235 -8.86 14.97 14.28
N ILE A 236 -10.03 14.32 14.23
CA ILE A 236 -10.59 13.72 13.01
C ILE A 236 -10.88 14.80 11.97
N LEU A 237 -11.53 15.89 12.38
CA LEU A 237 -11.86 17.00 11.48
C LEU A 237 -10.61 17.66 10.92
N ARG A 238 -9.61 17.93 11.77
CA ARG A 238 -8.32 18.48 11.36
C ARG A 238 -7.62 17.58 10.34
N LYS A 239 -7.57 16.26 10.57
CA LYS A 239 -6.95 15.34 9.62
C LYS A 239 -7.76 15.20 8.33
N SER A 240 -9.09 15.24 8.40
CA SER A 240 -9.97 15.24 7.22
C SER A 240 -9.67 16.44 6.33
N ARG A 241 -9.63 17.66 6.89
CA ARG A 241 -9.26 18.88 6.15
C ARG A 241 -7.86 18.78 5.54
N ALA A 242 -6.89 18.20 6.27
CA ALA A 242 -5.54 18.02 5.75
C ALA A 242 -5.48 17.05 4.56
N LEU A 243 -6.22 15.94 4.59
CA LEU A 243 -6.26 14.95 3.50
C LEU A 243 -6.93 15.50 2.22
N LEU A 244 -7.79 16.50 2.35
CA LEU A 244 -8.60 17.07 1.27
C LEU A 244 -8.07 18.43 0.78
N ARG A 245 -6.85 18.81 1.19
CA ARG A 245 -6.28 20.13 0.92
C ARG A 245 -5.98 20.39 -0.56
N ASP A 246 -5.80 19.32 -1.32
CA ASP A 246 -5.54 19.37 -2.77
C ASP A 246 -6.85 19.21 -3.58
N GLY A 247 -8.00 19.20 -2.91
CA GLY A 247 -9.32 19.01 -3.50
C GLY A 247 -9.87 17.60 -3.34
N MET A 248 -11.05 17.37 -3.91
CA MET A 248 -11.64 16.05 -4.04
C MET A 248 -10.91 15.26 -5.12
N MET A 249 -11.07 13.94 -5.11
CA MET A 249 -10.67 13.10 -6.24
C MET A 249 -11.26 13.70 -7.54
N PRO A 250 -10.48 13.82 -8.63
CA PRO A 250 -10.93 14.44 -9.87
C PRO A 250 -12.32 13.92 -10.26
N GLY A 251 -13.30 14.82 -10.15
CA GLY A 251 -14.70 14.52 -10.35
C GLY A 251 -15.02 14.37 -11.83
N GLY A 252 -14.65 13.24 -12.41
CA GLY A 252 -15.49 12.59 -13.40
C GLY A 252 -16.16 11.43 -12.67
N ALA A 253 -17.45 11.20 -12.87
CA ALA A 253 -18.08 9.95 -12.48
C ALA A 253 -17.09 8.81 -12.65
N VAL A 254 -16.70 8.11 -11.58
CA VAL A 254 -16.29 6.71 -11.57
C VAL A 254 -16.39 6.13 -12.98
N LEU A 255 -15.39 6.23 -13.90
CA LEU A 255 -15.65 6.27 -15.36
C LEU A 255 -16.89 5.46 -15.82
N GLY A 256 -18.06 6.13 -15.95
CA GLY A 256 -19.37 5.51 -16.21
C GLY A 256 -20.19 4.92 -15.04
N GLY A 257 -20.01 5.36 -13.78
CA GLY A 257 -20.60 4.74 -12.57
C GLY A 257 -19.88 3.48 -12.04
N ALA A 258 -18.79 3.03 -12.66
CA ALA A 258 -18.09 1.75 -12.38
C ALA A 258 -17.34 1.67 -11.03
N HIS A 259 -17.99 1.20 -9.95
CA HIS A 259 -17.44 1.11 -8.60
C HIS A 259 -15.98 0.59 -8.53
N PRO A 260 -15.14 1.13 -7.62
CA PRO A 260 -13.79 0.62 -7.44
C PRO A 260 -13.84 -0.86 -7.07
N CYS A 261 -12.98 -1.66 -7.69
CA CYS A 261 -12.96 -3.11 -7.54
C CYS A 261 -12.03 -3.47 -6.37
N LEU A 262 -12.54 -3.36 -5.14
CA LEU A 262 -11.78 -3.65 -3.91
C LEU A 262 -12.23 -4.97 -3.30
N PHE A 263 -11.27 -5.84 -2.99
CA PHE A 263 -11.53 -7.17 -2.44
C PHE A 263 -10.75 -7.42 -1.16
N THR A 264 -11.25 -8.37 -0.36
CA THR A 264 -10.54 -8.91 0.81
C THR A 264 -10.34 -10.40 0.60
N GLY A 265 -9.08 -10.84 0.55
CA GLY A 265 -8.76 -12.23 0.25
C GLY A 265 -7.29 -12.43 -0.10
N PRO A 266 -6.87 -13.69 -0.31
CA PRO A 266 -5.51 -13.95 -0.75
C PRO A 266 -5.26 -13.45 -2.18
N ALA A 267 -4.02 -13.05 -2.46
CA ALA A 267 -3.58 -12.51 -3.75
C ALA A 267 -3.65 -13.48 -4.95
N TRP A 268 -4.12 -14.71 -4.73
CA TRP A 268 -4.22 -15.77 -5.74
C TRP A 268 -5.65 -16.27 -5.95
N ASP A 269 -6.64 -15.57 -5.39
CA ASP A 269 -8.07 -15.87 -5.56
C ASP A 269 -8.84 -14.55 -5.62
N ILE A 270 -8.80 -13.90 -6.78
CA ILE A 270 -9.39 -12.58 -6.99
C ILE A 270 -10.67 -12.73 -7.82
N PRO A 271 -11.83 -12.25 -7.33
CA PRO A 271 -13.11 -12.36 -8.03
C PRO A 271 -13.23 -11.29 -9.14
N LEU A 272 -12.31 -11.34 -10.10
CA LEU A 272 -12.29 -10.54 -11.32
C LEU A 272 -12.19 -11.45 -12.55
N GLU A 273 -12.75 -11.00 -13.66
CA GLU A 273 -12.68 -11.70 -14.94
C GLU A 273 -11.23 -11.78 -15.46
N ALA A 274 -10.95 -12.84 -16.21
CA ALA A 274 -9.65 -13.01 -16.86
C ALA A 274 -9.42 -11.91 -17.90
N GLY A 275 -8.22 -11.35 -17.95
CA GLY A 275 -7.86 -10.28 -18.87
C GLY A 275 -8.52 -8.92 -18.60
N ALA A 276 -9.15 -8.71 -17.43
CA ALA A 276 -9.78 -7.44 -17.08
C ALA A 276 -8.77 -6.32 -16.71
N VAL A 277 -7.54 -6.66 -16.35
CA VAL A 277 -6.53 -5.72 -15.82
C VAL A 277 -5.56 -5.30 -16.92
N ALA A 278 -5.36 -3.99 -17.09
CA ALA A 278 -4.37 -3.47 -18.04
C ALA A 278 -2.95 -3.47 -17.46
N LEU A 279 -2.84 -3.09 -16.18
CA LEU A 279 -1.59 -2.95 -15.45
C LEU A 279 -1.79 -3.38 -13.99
N ALA A 280 -0.92 -4.25 -13.49
CA ALA A 280 -0.76 -4.47 -12.06
C ALA A 280 0.49 -3.76 -11.54
N VAL A 281 0.37 -2.96 -10.48
CA VAL A 281 1.51 -2.35 -9.78
C VAL A 281 1.41 -2.69 -8.30
N THR A 282 2.38 -3.42 -7.79
CA THR A 282 2.25 -4.04 -6.47
C THR A 282 3.58 -4.20 -5.76
N SER A 283 3.52 -4.50 -4.47
CA SER A 283 4.64 -4.92 -3.64
C SER A 283 4.15 -5.98 -2.66
N PRO A 284 4.73 -7.19 -2.63
CA PRO A 284 4.27 -8.25 -1.76
C PRO A 284 4.65 -7.99 -0.30
N PRO A 285 4.07 -8.71 0.66
CA PRO A 285 4.57 -8.71 2.02
C PRO A 285 6.07 -9.08 2.07
N PHE A 286 6.86 -8.28 2.79
CA PHE A 286 8.30 -8.47 2.90
C PHE A 286 8.65 -9.77 3.61
N LEU A 287 9.64 -10.50 3.08
CA LEU A 287 10.19 -11.70 3.71
C LEU A 287 10.82 -11.37 5.07
N ASP A 288 10.18 -11.80 6.16
CA ASP A 288 10.73 -11.82 7.52
C ASP A 288 11.20 -10.46 8.09
N VAL A 289 10.69 -9.33 7.57
CA VAL A 289 11.09 -7.96 8.02
C VAL A 289 9.96 -7.18 8.69
N VAL A 290 8.72 -7.48 8.31
CA VAL A 290 7.53 -6.75 8.76
C VAL A 290 6.59 -7.74 9.42
N ASP A 291 6.05 -7.39 10.57
CA ASP A 291 4.99 -8.14 11.24
C ASP A 291 3.70 -7.32 11.10
N TYR A 292 2.93 -7.57 10.04
CA TYR A 292 1.73 -6.80 9.72
C TYR A 292 0.65 -6.99 10.79
N ALA A 293 0.60 -8.14 11.46
CA ALA A 293 -0.34 -8.39 12.55
C ALA A 293 0.05 -7.53 13.77
N ALA A 294 1.32 -7.57 14.20
CA ALA A 294 1.80 -6.76 15.31
C ALA A 294 1.83 -5.26 14.98
N ASP A 295 2.06 -4.85 13.74
CA ASP A 295 2.08 -3.43 13.39
C ASP A 295 0.66 -2.83 13.36
N ASN A 296 -0.37 -3.66 13.09
CA ASN A 296 -1.75 -3.21 12.91
C ASN A 296 -2.73 -3.70 13.99
N TRP A 297 -2.29 -4.40 15.04
CA TRP A 297 -3.20 -4.96 16.06
C TRP A 297 -4.16 -3.91 16.65
N LEU A 298 -3.69 -2.68 16.88
CA LEU A 298 -4.49 -1.60 17.42
C LEU A 298 -5.53 -1.08 16.39
N ARG A 299 -5.18 -1.10 15.11
CA ARG A 299 -6.13 -0.80 14.02
C ARG A 299 -7.17 -1.89 13.89
N CYS A 300 -6.77 -3.15 13.93
CA CYS A 300 -7.67 -4.29 13.91
C CYS A 300 -8.64 -4.26 15.11
N TRP A 301 -8.15 -3.96 16.32
CA TRP A 301 -9.00 -3.71 17.48
C TRP A 301 -10.05 -2.64 17.18
N PHE A 302 -9.64 -1.47 16.71
CA PHE A 302 -10.57 -0.37 16.47
C PHE A 302 -11.59 -0.74 15.38
N ALA A 303 -11.15 -1.42 14.32
CA ALA A 303 -11.95 -1.84 13.18
C ALA A 303 -12.83 -3.08 13.42
N GLY A 304 -12.74 -3.75 14.57
CA GLY A 304 -13.45 -5.01 14.80
C GLY A 304 -12.96 -6.17 13.93
N LEU A 305 -11.69 -6.16 13.53
CA LEU A 305 -11.07 -7.19 12.70
C LEU A 305 -10.14 -8.09 13.53
N ASP A 306 -9.96 -9.33 13.07
CA ASP A 306 -8.90 -10.19 13.57
C ASP A 306 -7.54 -9.76 12.97
N ALA A 307 -6.58 -9.45 13.84
CA ALA A 307 -5.21 -9.13 13.42
C ALA A 307 -4.46 -10.35 12.84
N GLY A 308 -4.86 -11.56 13.24
CA GLY A 308 -4.24 -12.82 12.81
C GLY A 308 -4.41 -13.10 11.31
N ALA A 309 -5.46 -12.59 10.67
CA ALA A 309 -5.67 -12.74 9.23
C ALA A 309 -4.50 -12.18 8.40
N ALA A 310 -3.84 -11.11 8.87
CA ALA A 310 -2.66 -10.55 8.20
C ALA A 310 -1.45 -11.49 8.23
N ALA A 311 -1.37 -12.40 9.20
CA ALA A 311 -0.28 -13.38 9.31
C ALA A 311 -0.35 -14.48 8.23
N LEU A 312 -1.50 -14.70 7.60
CA LEU A 312 -1.70 -15.73 6.57
C LEU A 312 -0.88 -15.50 5.30
N GLY A 313 -0.47 -14.24 5.03
CA GLY A 313 0.42 -13.90 3.92
C GLY A 313 1.89 -13.76 4.32
N GLN A 314 2.25 -14.00 5.58
CA GLN A 314 3.61 -13.80 6.07
C GLN A 314 4.38 -15.11 6.12
N HIS A 315 5.48 -15.17 5.39
CA HIS A 315 6.38 -16.32 5.39
C HIS A 315 7.72 -15.93 5.99
N ARG A 316 8.24 -16.77 6.90
CA ARG A 316 9.59 -16.64 7.49
C ARG A 316 10.68 -17.27 6.63
N GLY A 317 10.30 -18.21 5.74
CA GLY A 317 11.21 -18.93 4.86
C GLY A 317 11.10 -18.50 3.40
N ALA A 318 12.26 -18.43 2.71
CA ALA A 318 12.33 -18.03 1.31
C ALA A 318 11.50 -18.93 0.37
N ALA A 319 11.46 -20.25 0.63
CA ALA A 319 10.69 -21.19 -0.18
C ALA A 319 9.17 -20.93 -0.11
N GLY A 320 8.63 -20.73 1.11
CA GLY A 320 7.21 -20.41 1.29
C GLY A 320 6.84 -19.06 0.67
N TRP A 321 7.71 -18.06 0.85
CA TRP A 321 7.55 -16.76 0.21
C TRP A 321 7.55 -16.87 -1.32
N MET A 322 8.52 -17.58 -1.90
CA MET A 322 8.58 -17.79 -3.36
C MET A 322 7.36 -18.52 -3.90
N ALA A 323 6.84 -19.53 -3.17
CA ALA A 323 5.61 -20.22 -3.54
C ALA A 323 4.38 -19.29 -3.53
N MET A 324 4.27 -18.42 -2.51
CA MET A 324 3.25 -17.39 -2.43
C MET A 324 3.33 -16.41 -3.61
N ILE A 325 4.53 -15.91 -3.92
CA ILE A 325 4.77 -15.04 -5.08
C ILE A 325 4.37 -15.74 -6.37
N ARG A 326 4.75 -17.00 -6.57
CA ARG A 326 4.37 -17.76 -7.77
C ARG A 326 2.86 -17.87 -7.93
N ARG A 327 2.11 -18.12 -6.85
CA ARG A 327 0.64 -18.16 -6.89
C ARG A 327 0.04 -16.80 -7.26
N ALA A 328 0.55 -15.72 -6.66
CA ALA A 328 0.10 -14.37 -6.99
C ALA A 328 0.43 -14.00 -8.45
N LEU A 329 1.61 -14.37 -8.95
CA LEU A 329 1.97 -14.16 -10.36
C LEU A 329 1.10 -14.99 -11.32
N ALA A 330 0.76 -16.23 -10.96
CA ALA A 330 -0.14 -17.06 -11.76
C ALA A 330 -1.54 -16.44 -11.86
N GLU A 331 -2.04 -15.88 -10.75
CA GLU A 331 -3.31 -15.17 -10.74
C GLU A 331 -3.24 -13.86 -11.52
N LEU A 332 -2.17 -13.08 -11.38
CA LEU A 332 -1.93 -11.91 -12.23
C LEU A 332 -1.85 -12.28 -13.72
N ALA A 333 -1.33 -13.46 -14.07
CA ALA A 333 -1.32 -13.93 -15.45
C ALA A 333 -2.73 -14.22 -15.98
N ARG A 334 -3.66 -14.60 -15.11
CA ARG A 334 -5.09 -14.74 -15.45
C ARG A 334 -5.76 -13.37 -15.60
N LEU A 335 -5.50 -12.44 -14.68
CA LEU A 335 -6.17 -11.14 -14.60
C LEU A 335 -5.67 -10.14 -15.64
N VAL A 336 -4.37 -10.11 -15.93
CA VAL A 336 -3.78 -9.13 -16.83
C VAL A 336 -4.08 -9.49 -18.29
N ARG A 337 -4.60 -8.52 -19.06
CA ARG A 337 -4.92 -8.68 -20.49
C ARG A 337 -3.68 -9.04 -21.29
N PRO A 338 -3.79 -9.79 -22.40
CA PRO A 338 -2.70 -9.95 -23.36
C PRO A 338 -2.05 -8.60 -23.73
N GLY A 339 -0.73 -8.51 -23.66
CA GLY A 339 0.02 -7.25 -23.85
C GLY A 339 -0.02 -6.28 -22.67
N GLY A 340 -0.83 -6.54 -21.63
CA GLY A 340 -0.80 -5.84 -20.35
C GLY A 340 0.45 -6.15 -19.53
N HIS A 341 0.67 -5.41 -18.44
CA HIS A 341 1.93 -5.44 -17.71
C HIS A 341 1.76 -5.69 -16.22
N VAL A 342 2.82 -6.22 -15.59
CA VAL A 342 2.99 -6.27 -14.14
C VAL A 342 4.29 -5.55 -13.79
N ALA A 343 4.19 -4.56 -12.90
CA ALA A 343 5.29 -3.91 -12.23
C ALA A 343 5.31 -4.38 -10.77
N PHE A 344 6.20 -5.33 -10.49
CA PHE A 344 6.25 -6.04 -9.21
C PHE A 344 7.43 -5.52 -8.39
N GLU A 345 7.17 -4.56 -7.50
CA GLU A 345 8.20 -3.99 -6.65
C GLU A 345 8.57 -4.93 -5.53
N VAL A 346 9.87 -5.06 -5.30
CA VAL A 346 10.44 -5.74 -4.15
C VAL A 346 11.66 -4.97 -3.67
N GLY A 347 11.87 -4.99 -2.37
CA GLY A 347 13.08 -4.45 -1.76
C GLY A 347 14.21 -5.48 -1.69
N GLU A 348 15.27 -5.09 -1.00
CA GLU A 348 16.33 -6.00 -0.59
C GLU A 348 16.13 -6.39 0.88
N VAL A 349 16.43 -7.64 1.24
CA VAL A 349 16.38 -8.08 2.65
C VAL A 349 17.75 -8.54 3.15
N ARG A 350 17.91 -8.55 4.48
CA ARG A 350 19.18 -8.90 5.16
C ARG A 350 20.38 -8.06 4.70
N GLY A 351 20.16 -6.75 4.53
CA GLY A 351 21.21 -5.79 4.19
C GLY A 351 21.77 -5.93 2.77
N GLY A 352 20.95 -6.32 1.79
CA GLY A 352 21.36 -6.48 0.39
C GLY A 352 21.85 -7.88 0.03
N ARG A 353 21.94 -8.81 1.00
CA ARG A 353 22.39 -10.19 0.76
C ARG A 353 21.38 -11.04 0.00
N ILE A 354 20.09 -10.74 0.14
CA ILE A 354 19.03 -11.41 -0.60
C ILE A 354 18.35 -10.38 -1.49
N LEU A 355 18.53 -10.58 -2.79
CA LEU A 355 17.93 -9.81 -3.87
C LEU A 355 16.58 -10.44 -4.21
N LEU A 356 15.50 -9.90 -3.63
CA LEU A 356 14.15 -10.46 -3.79
C LEU A 356 13.66 -10.39 -5.25
N GLU A 357 14.16 -9.45 -6.04
CA GLU A 357 13.79 -9.34 -7.46
C GLU A 357 14.20 -10.58 -8.25
N ARG A 358 15.29 -11.24 -7.85
CA ARG A 358 15.74 -12.50 -8.47
C ARG A 358 14.79 -13.64 -8.12
N GLN A 359 14.29 -13.67 -6.89
CA GLN A 359 13.31 -14.66 -6.45
C GLN A 359 11.97 -14.49 -7.20
N VAL A 360 11.51 -13.25 -7.38
CA VAL A 360 10.32 -12.95 -8.21
C VAL A 360 10.58 -13.33 -9.67
N TRP A 361 11.75 -13.01 -10.22
CA TRP A 361 12.15 -13.37 -11.59
C TRP A 361 12.11 -14.88 -11.85
N GLN A 362 12.55 -15.68 -10.86
CA GLN A 362 12.47 -17.14 -10.90
C GLN A 362 11.04 -17.64 -10.70
N ALA A 363 10.27 -17.05 -9.77
CA ALA A 363 8.86 -17.42 -9.56
C ALA A 363 8.00 -17.22 -10.81
N ALA A 364 8.34 -16.23 -11.65
CA ALA A 364 7.70 -15.97 -12.94
C ALA A 364 8.05 -16.99 -14.03
N ALA A 365 9.06 -17.84 -13.86
CA ALA A 365 9.48 -18.79 -14.88
C ALA A 365 8.37 -19.81 -15.20
N GLY A 366 8.14 -20.06 -16.49
CA GLY A 366 7.10 -20.95 -16.99
C GLY A 366 5.67 -20.42 -16.88
N LEU A 367 5.45 -19.23 -16.30
CA LEU A 367 4.18 -18.52 -16.41
C LEU A 367 4.12 -17.76 -17.74
N PRO A 368 2.93 -17.39 -18.26
CA PRO A 368 2.79 -16.81 -19.59
C PRO A 368 3.11 -15.30 -19.59
N PHE A 369 4.30 -14.99 -19.12
CA PHE A 369 4.91 -13.67 -19.11
C PHE A 369 6.19 -13.67 -19.93
N GLU A 370 6.33 -12.63 -20.72
CA GLU A 370 7.64 -12.17 -21.15
C GLU A 370 8.26 -11.36 -20.00
N ARG A 371 9.47 -11.76 -19.59
CA ARG A 371 10.21 -11.11 -18.50
C ARG A 371 11.10 -10.04 -19.11
N LEU A 372 10.75 -8.77 -18.93
CA LEU A 372 11.37 -7.63 -19.62
C LEU A 372 12.66 -7.14 -18.96
N GLY A 373 12.81 -7.36 -17.66
CA GLY A 373 13.97 -6.95 -16.87
C GLY A 373 13.57 -6.42 -15.50
N VAL A 374 14.52 -5.76 -14.83
CA VAL A 374 14.34 -5.14 -13.52
C VAL A 374 14.65 -3.64 -13.62
N LEU A 375 13.67 -2.81 -13.29
CA LEU A 375 13.88 -1.37 -13.11
C LEU A 375 14.39 -1.13 -11.69
N VAL A 376 15.52 -0.45 -11.56
CA VAL A 376 16.13 -0.07 -10.29
C VAL A 376 16.10 1.44 -10.16
N ASN A 377 15.13 1.94 -9.39
CA ASN A 377 15.10 3.34 -9.00
C ASN A 377 16.10 3.56 -7.87
N ARG A 378 17.25 4.16 -8.15
CA ARG A 378 18.32 4.42 -7.19
C ARG A 378 18.39 5.91 -6.88
N GLN A 379 18.20 6.29 -5.62
CA GLN A 379 18.20 7.68 -5.19
C GLN A 379 19.29 7.95 -4.14
N LEU A 380 19.95 9.11 -4.25
CA LEU A 380 20.79 9.68 -3.20
C LEU A 380 19.90 10.49 -2.25
N PHE A 381 19.67 10.02 -1.02
CA PHE A 381 18.95 10.84 -0.04
C PHE A 381 19.89 11.90 0.56
N THR A 382 19.47 13.16 0.46
CA THR A 382 20.11 14.29 1.15
C THR A 382 19.58 14.37 2.58
N LYS A 383 20.50 14.43 3.55
CA LYS A 383 20.34 14.54 5.02
C LYS A 383 18.92 14.87 5.56
N THR A 384 18.16 13.81 5.86
CA THR A 384 17.26 13.70 7.05
C THR A 384 16.93 12.24 7.42
N SER A 385 17.54 11.25 6.74
CA SER A 385 17.35 9.81 6.98
C SER A 385 18.09 9.27 8.22
N ASN A 386 18.92 10.09 8.87
CA ASN A 386 19.73 9.67 10.04
C ASN A 386 18.90 9.41 11.31
N CYS A 387 17.62 9.80 11.36
CA CYS A 387 16.74 9.45 12.48
C CYS A 387 16.23 7.99 12.43
N TRP A 388 16.48 7.28 11.33
CA TRP A 388 15.98 5.92 11.07
C TRP A 388 17.07 4.90 10.75
N GLY A 389 18.33 5.21 11.06
CA GLY A 389 19.45 4.27 10.92
C GLY A 389 19.85 3.93 9.48
N VAL A 390 19.39 4.69 8.49
CA VAL A 390 19.77 4.52 7.08
C VAL A 390 21.03 5.36 6.82
N SER A 391 22.20 4.71 6.80
CA SER A 391 23.44 5.33 6.36
C SER A 391 23.65 5.06 4.87
N ASN A 392 23.85 6.13 4.09
CA ASN A 392 24.11 6.02 2.65
C ASN A 392 25.25 5.02 2.39
N PHE A 393 24.99 4.04 1.52
CA PHE A 393 25.97 3.07 0.99
C PHE A 393 26.72 2.19 2.01
N THR A 394 26.23 2.06 3.24
CA THR A 394 26.84 1.17 4.24
C THR A 394 25.84 0.23 4.92
N ARG A 395 24.55 0.61 5.04
CA ARG A 395 23.47 -0.28 5.50
C ARG A 395 22.16 0.00 4.75
N GLY A 396 21.85 -0.85 3.77
CA GLY A 396 20.62 -0.80 2.97
C GLY A 396 20.76 0.12 1.75
N THR A 397 20.36 -0.38 0.57
CA THR A 397 20.31 0.49 -0.61
C THR A 397 18.99 1.26 -0.61
N ASN A 398 19.08 2.56 -0.90
CA ASN A 398 17.94 3.44 -1.12
C ASN A 398 17.33 3.20 -2.50
N SER A 399 17.02 1.94 -2.81
CA SER A 399 16.54 1.56 -4.12
C SER A 399 15.23 0.80 -4.08
N ASN A 400 14.35 1.10 -5.04
CA ASN A 400 13.21 0.26 -5.37
C ASN A 400 13.60 -0.60 -6.57
N ARG A 401 13.38 -1.91 -6.47
CA ARG A 401 13.64 -2.85 -7.56
C ARG A 401 12.31 -3.40 -8.05
N VAL A 402 12.00 -3.18 -9.31
CA VAL A 402 10.70 -3.53 -9.89
C VAL A 402 10.90 -4.53 -11.00
N VAL A 403 10.42 -5.76 -10.79
CA VAL A 403 10.42 -6.79 -11.84
C VAL A 403 9.32 -6.44 -12.85
N LEU A 404 9.70 -6.31 -14.11
CA LEU A 404 8.81 -5.95 -15.21
C LEU A 404 8.43 -7.19 -16.01
N LEU A 405 7.12 -7.47 -16.05
CA LEU A 405 6.55 -8.58 -16.79
C LEU A 405 5.51 -8.06 -17.79
N ARG A 406 5.48 -8.63 -18.99
CA ARG A 406 4.43 -8.38 -19.99
C ARG A 406 3.66 -9.68 -20.23
N ARG A 407 2.33 -9.62 -20.17
CA ARG A 407 1.49 -10.79 -20.45
C ARG A 407 1.63 -11.16 -21.92
N SER A 408 2.06 -12.40 -22.19
CA SER A 408 2.24 -12.87 -23.56
C SER A 408 0.90 -12.89 -24.31
N GLY A 409 0.91 -12.53 -25.60
CA GLY A 409 -0.24 -12.73 -26.48
C GLY A 409 -0.57 -14.22 -26.56
N GLY A 410 -1.82 -14.60 -26.31
CA GLY A 410 -2.24 -15.99 -26.46
C GLY A 410 -2.22 -16.41 -27.93
N GLY A 411 -1.10 -16.98 -28.39
CA GLY A 411 -1.17 -17.98 -29.45
C GLY A 411 -1.76 -19.23 -28.83
N GLY A 412 -3.06 -19.46 -29.03
CA GLY A 412 -3.71 -20.69 -28.62
C GLY A 412 -3.06 -21.86 -29.35
N GLN A 413 -2.08 -22.52 -28.72
CA GLN A 413 -1.83 -23.91 -29.02
C GLN A 413 -2.75 -24.72 -28.12
N SER A 414 -3.88 -25.10 -28.70
CA SER A 414 -4.68 -26.22 -28.24
C SER A 414 -3.74 -27.44 -28.21
N ILE A 415 -3.34 -27.87 -27.03
CA ILE A 415 -2.76 -29.20 -26.85
C ILE A 415 -3.97 -30.13 -26.85
N THR A 416 -4.24 -30.70 -28.02
CA THR A 416 -5.10 -31.88 -28.21
C THR A 416 -4.59 -33.06 -27.42
#